data_AF-A0AAW0JN33-F1
#
_entry.id   AF-A0AAW0JN33-F1
#
_cell.length_a   1.000
_cell.length_b   1.000
_cell.length_c   1.000
_cell.angle_alpha   90.00
_cell.angle_beta   90.00
_cell.angle_gamma   90.00
#
_symmetry.space_group_name_H-M   'P 1'
#
loop_
_entity.id
_entity.type
_entity.pdbx_description
1 polymer ?
#
loop_
_entity_poly.entity_id
_entity_poly.type
_entity_poly.pdbx_seq_one_letter_code
_entity_poly.pdbx_strand_id
1 'polypeptide(L)'
;MLSYNGRFSKAITFFDTANVYGDNHDNEIMVGKALKQLPREKIQLATKFGVAMSKEAQLLSRIPLSMYGNGVKLVFKYLDVDYIDLYYQHRVDTSMPIKDTMSYSLWTRDIEEDEIIPLCREIGIGIVAYGPLGHGFFGGKAVMESLHNESMLAIHPRFMGENL
;
A
#
# COMPACT_ATOMS: atom_id res chain seq x y z
N MET A 1 -30.64 -19.58 -0.48
CA MET A 1 -30.08 -18.22 -0.59
C MET A 1 -29.76 -17.77 0.83
N LEU A 2 -28.50 -17.92 1.28
CA LEU A 2 -28.10 -17.55 2.64
C LEU A 2 -27.95 -16.03 2.70
N SER A 3 -28.91 -15.32 3.30
CA SER A 3 -28.76 -13.90 3.59
C SER A 3 -27.77 -13.74 4.74
N TYR A 4 -26.57 -13.24 4.42
CA TYR A 4 -25.50 -13.00 5.40
C TYR A 4 -25.75 -11.69 6.17
N ASN A 5 -26.99 -11.45 6.62
CA ASN A 5 -27.41 -10.21 7.27
C ASN A 5 -27.07 -10.14 8.77
N GLY A 6 -26.35 -11.13 9.32
CA GLY A 6 -26.29 -11.36 10.77
C GLY A 6 -24.95 -11.15 11.49
N ARG A 7 -23.86 -10.76 10.81
CA ARG A 7 -22.51 -10.71 11.45
C ARG A 7 -21.72 -9.41 11.30
N PHE A 8 -22.33 -8.33 10.83
CA PHE A 8 -21.78 -7.00 11.12
C PHE A 8 -22.08 -6.65 12.57
N SER A 9 -21.25 -7.17 13.48
CA SER A 9 -21.09 -6.52 14.77
C SER A 9 -20.67 -5.08 14.49
N LYS A 10 -21.26 -4.11 15.19
CA LYS A 10 -20.98 -2.67 15.06
C LYS A 10 -19.51 -2.28 15.40
N ALA A 11 -18.61 -3.26 15.53
CA ALA A 11 -17.23 -3.09 15.95
C ALA A 11 -16.22 -3.13 14.79
N ILE A 12 -16.53 -3.77 13.65
CA ILE A 12 -15.58 -3.83 12.52
C ILE A 12 -15.86 -2.68 11.58
N THR A 13 -14.96 -1.70 11.58
CA THR A 13 -14.99 -0.55 10.66
C THR A 13 -13.87 -0.60 9.63
N PHE A 14 -12.87 -1.47 9.78
CA PHE A 14 -11.74 -1.58 8.86
C PHE A 14 -11.87 -2.79 7.95
N PHE A 15 -11.86 -2.54 6.64
CA PHE A 15 -12.02 -3.55 5.59
C PHE A 15 -10.76 -3.57 4.76
N ASP A 16 -10.10 -4.71 4.70
CA ASP A 16 -8.88 -4.90 3.93
C ASP A 16 -9.13 -5.90 2.79
N THR A 17 -8.80 -5.51 1.57
CA THR A 17 -8.95 -6.32 0.35
C THR A 17 -7.71 -6.17 -0.56
N ALA A 18 -7.71 -6.81 -1.72
CA ALA A 18 -6.67 -6.67 -2.74
C ALA A 18 -7.19 -7.14 -4.10
N ASN A 19 -6.62 -6.60 -5.17
CA ASN A 19 -6.91 -7.00 -6.55
C ASN A 19 -6.72 -8.51 -6.83
N VAL A 20 -5.85 -9.18 -6.07
CA VAL A 20 -5.53 -10.61 -6.21
C VAL A 20 -6.29 -11.53 -5.25
N TYR A 21 -7.22 -11.00 -4.45
CA TYR A 21 -8.07 -11.84 -3.61
C TYR A 21 -9.24 -12.37 -4.43
N GLY A 22 -9.36 -13.71 -4.50
CA GLY A 22 -10.33 -14.37 -5.37
C GLY A 22 -9.88 -14.42 -6.82
N ASP A 23 -10.78 -14.87 -7.70
CA ASP A 23 -10.55 -14.88 -9.15
C ASP A 23 -11.10 -13.59 -9.77
N ASN A 24 -10.43 -13.05 -10.78
CA ASN A 24 -10.90 -11.90 -11.58
C ASN A 24 -11.52 -10.73 -10.78
N HIS A 25 -10.89 -10.29 -9.69
CA HIS A 25 -11.36 -9.20 -8.81
C HIS A 25 -12.65 -9.48 -8.02
N ASP A 26 -13.06 -10.74 -7.90
CA ASP A 26 -14.29 -11.13 -7.21
C ASP A 26 -14.37 -10.59 -5.77
N ASN A 27 -13.26 -10.57 -5.02
CA ASN A 27 -13.26 -10.05 -3.67
C ASN A 27 -13.54 -8.54 -3.62
N GLU A 28 -12.91 -7.74 -4.49
CA GLU A 28 -13.15 -6.30 -4.59
C GLU A 28 -14.61 -6.02 -4.98
N ILE A 29 -15.16 -6.79 -5.94
CA ILE A 29 -16.57 -6.69 -6.35
C ILE A 29 -17.52 -7.02 -5.19
N MET A 30 -17.23 -8.07 -4.42
CA MET A 30 -18.04 -8.47 -3.26
C MET A 30 -17.97 -7.44 -2.13
N VAL A 31 -16.78 -6.89 -1.85
CA VAL A 31 -16.59 -5.82 -0.87
C VAL A 31 -17.36 -4.58 -1.31
N GLY A 32 -17.24 -4.16 -2.57
CA GLY A 32 -18.00 -3.03 -3.12
C GLY A 32 -19.52 -3.18 -2.93
N LYS A 33 -20.06 -4.36 -3.28
CA LYS A 33 -21.49 -4.68 -3.06
C LYS A 33 -21.90 -4.66 -1.58
N ALA A 34 -21.01 -5.06 -0.67
CA ALA A 34 -21.26 -5.00 0.77
C ALA A 34 -21.23 -3.56 1.29
N LEU A 35 -20.30 -2.73 0.84
CA LEU A 35 -20.16 -1.33 1.25
C LEU A 35 -21.39 -0.49 0.91
N LYS A 36 -22.09 -0.80 -0.19
CA LYS A 36 -23.38 -0.16 -0.54
C LYS A 36 -24.50 -0.36 0.50
N GLN A 37 -24.35 -1.32 1.40
CA GLN A 37 -25.31 -1.63 2.46
C GLN A 37 -24.84 -1.11 3.83
N LEU A 38 -23.70 -0.42 3.89
CA LEU A 38 -23.06 0.06 5.10
C LEU A 38 -22.91 1.60 5.07
N PRO A 39 -22.82 2.26 6.23
CA PRO A 39 -22.50 3.69 6.31
C PRO A 39 -21.05 3.90 5.87
N ARG A 40 -20.82 4.18 4.57
CA ARG A 40 -19.49 4.28 3.94
C ARG A 40 -18.55 5.23 4.69
N GLU A 41 -19.08 6.32 5.23
CA GLU A 41 -18.36 7.33 6.02
C GLU A 41 -17.84 6.84 7.37
N LYS A 42 -18.34 5.70 7.85
CA LYS A 42 -17.87 5.06 9.09
C LYS A 42 -16.94 3.88 8.82
N ILE A 43 -16.73 3.53 7.56
CA ILE A 43 -15.87 2.42 7.14
C ILE A 43 -14.53 2.96 6.65
N GLN A 44 -13.44 2.34 7.07
CA GLN A 44 -12.10 2.54 6.56
C GLN A 44 -11.80 1.39 5.58
N LEU A 45 -11.71 1.70 4.29
CA LEU A 45 -11.44 0.74 3.23
C LEU A 45 -9.97 0.79 2.82
N ALA A 46 -9.29 -0.34 2.94
CA ALA A 46 -7.95 -0.56 2.47
C ALA A 46 -7.91 -1.56 1.32
N THR A 47 -7.18 -1.24 0.25
CA THR A 47 -6.87 -2.19 -0.83
C THR A 47 -5.41 -2.06 -1.26
N LYS A 48 -4.97 -3.00 -2.10
CA LYS A 48 -3.55 -3.17 -2.41
C LYS A 48 -3.27 -3.23 -3.89
N PHE A 49 -2.01 -2.97 -4.25
CA PHE A 49 -1.50 -3.04 -5.62
C PHE A 49 -0.12 -3.69 -5.70
N GLY A 50 0.48 -3.78 -6.89
CA GLY A 50 1.85 -4.26 -7.03
C GLY A 50 1.97 -5.78 -7.17
N VAL A 51 0.85 -6.50 -7.25
CA VAL A 51 0.84 -7.95 -7.48
C VAL A 51 -0.14 -8.29 -8.60
N ALA A 52 0.29 -9.19 -9.49
CA ALA A 52 -0.56 -9.79 -10.52
C ALA A 52 -0.58 -11.31 -10.40
N MET A 53 -1.61 -11.95 -10.95
CA MET A 53 -1.64 -13.39 -11.14
C MET A 53 -1.08 -13.73 -12.53
N SER A 54 -0.14 -14.68 -12.62
CA SER A 54 0.27 -15.26 -13.91
C SER A 54 -0.83 -16.17 -14.46
N LYS A 55 -0.69 -16.59 -15.74
CA LYS A 55 -1.60 -17.56 -16.37
C LYS A 55 -1.56 -18.92 -15.68
N GLU A 56 -0.47 -19.22 -14.99
CA GLU A 56 -0.20 -20.45 -14.25
C GLU A 56 -0.57 -20.31 -12.75
N ALA A 57 -1.39 -19.31 -12.40
CA ALA A 57 -1.84 -19.02 -11.03
C ALA A 57 -0.70 -18.73 -10.03
N GLN A 58 0.41 -18.17 -10.52
CA GLN A 58 1.51 -17.73 -9.66
C GLN A 58 1.36 -16.25 -9.31
N LEU A 59 1.61 -15.91 -8.04
CA LEU A 59 1.68 -14.52 -7.60
C LEU A 59 2.97 -13.87 -8.12
N LEU A 60 2.82 -12.86 -8.95
CA LEU A 60 3.91 -12.02 -9.45
C LEU A 60 3.94 -10.73 -8.63
N SER A 61 4.93 -10.58 -7.77
CA SER A 61 5.22 -9.31 -7.06
C SER A 61 6.00 -8.30 -7.90
N ARG A 62 6.18 -8.59 -9.19
CA ARG A 62 6.92 -7.78 -10.16
C ARG A 62 5.95 -7.41 -11.27
N ILE A 63 5.41 -6.20 -11.21
CA ILE A 63 4.54 -5.66 -12.27
C ILE A 63 5.15 -4.36 -12.81
N PRO A 64 5.13 -4.12 -14.13
CA PRO A 64 5.67 -2.89 -14.72
C PRO A 64 5.03 -1.62 -14.15
N LEU A 65 5.79 -0.53 -14.04
CA LEU A 65 5.31 0.78 -13.53
C LEU A 65 4.05 1.28 -14.26
N SER A 66 3.96 1.01 -15.57
CA SER A 66 2.81 1.33 -16.41
C SER A 66 1.51 0.62 -16.01
N MET A 67 1.60 -0.50 -15.29
CA MET A 67 0.42 -1.22 -14.80
C MET A 67 -0.15 -0.61 -13.51
N TYR A 68 0.61 0.21 -12.78
CA TYR A 68 0.16 0.84 -11.53
C TYR A 68 -0.93 1.89 -11.80
N GLY A 69 -0.74 2.76 -12.80
CA GLY A 69 -1.72 3.78 -13.16
C GLY A 69 -3.06 3.21 -13.64
N ASN A 70 -3.02 2.12 -14.42
CA ASN A 70 -4.23 1.39 -14.81
C ASN A 70 -4.86 0.63 -13.63
N GLY A 71 -4.04 0.14 -12.71
CA GLY A 71 -4.47 -0.56 -11.49
C GLY A 71 -5.41 0.30 -10.64
N VAL A 72 -5.06 1.57 -10.40
CA VAL A 72 -5.89 2.50 -9.63
C VAL A 72 -7.29 2.64 -10.22
N LYS A 73 -7.40 2.91 -11.53
CA LYS A 73 -8.70 3.07 -12.22
C LYS A 73 -9.55 1.80 -12.14
N LEU A 74 -8.93 0.63 -12.28
CA LEU A 74 -9.61 -0.65 -12.20
C LEU A 74 -10.14 -0.94 -10.79
N VAL A 75 -9.35 -0.63 -9.76
CA VAL A 75 -9.75 -0.80 -8.35
C VAL A 75 -11.01 0.02 -8.04
N PHE A 76 -11.08 1.29 -8.44
CA PHE A 76 -12.29 2.11 -8.30
C PHE A 76 -13.49 1.52 -9.05
N LYS A 77 -13.27 0.99 -10.25
CA LYS A 77 -14.33 0.33 -11.03
C LYS A 77 -14.88 -0.92 -10.34
N TYR A 78 -14.02 -1.76 -9.77
CA TYR A 78 -14.45 -3.02 -9.16
C TYR A 78 -15.05 -2.83 -7.76
N LEU A 79 -14.49 -1.93 -6.96
CA LEU A 79 -15.06 -1.58 -5.65
C LEU A 79 -16.33 -0.71 -5.80
N ASP A 80 -16.46 0.06 -6.89
CA ASP A 80 -17.57 0.96 -7.14
C ASP A 80 -17.78 1.95 -5.98
N VAL A 81 -16.71 2.67 -5.65
CA VAL A 81 -16.62 3.66 -4.56
C VAL A 81 -16.05 4.98 -5.08
N ASP A 82 -16.34 6.07 -4.40
CA ASP A 82 -15.79 7.39 -4.76
C ASP A 82 -14.41 7.67 -4.13
N TYR A 83 -14.04 6.96 -3.06
CA TYR A 83 -12.76 7.12 -2.36
C TYR A 83 -12.31 5.83 -1.68
N ILE A 84 -11.00 5.72 -1.46
CA ILE A 84 -10.32 4.61 -0.77
C ILE A 84 -9.49 5.22 0.36
N ASP A 85 -9.69 4.76 1.59
CA ASP A 85 -9.03 5.34 2.78
C ASP A 85 -7.53 4.99 2.80
N LEU A 86 -7.18 3.79 2.33
CA LEU A 86 -5.80 3.31 2.32
C LEU A 86 -5.50 2.49 1.06
N TYR A 87 -4.55 2.94 0.24
CA TYR A 87 -4.07 2.18 -0.91
C TYR A 87 -2.57 1.92 -0.79
N TYR A 88 -2.16 0.64 -0.76
CA TYR A 88 -0.78 0.30 -0.43
C TYR A 88 -0.21 -0.85 -1.27
N GLN A 89 1.11 -0.90 -1.37
CA GLN A 89 1.79 -1.96 -2.08
C GLN A 89 1.62 -3.30 -1.34
N HIS A 90 1.14 -4.32 -2.06
CA HIS A 90 0.85 -5.64 -1.52
C HIS A 90 2.15 -6.43 -1.24
N ARG A 91 3.15 -6.30 -2.11
CA ARG A 91 4.48 -6.93 -1.96
C ARG A 91 5.54 -6.01 -2.54
N VAL A 92 6.67 -5.93 -1.85
CA VAL A 92 7.87 -5.23 -2.34
C VAL A 92 8.39 -5.95 -3.58
N ASP A 93 8.55 -5.23 -4.69
CA ASP A 93 9.31 -5.69 -5.83
C ASP A 93 10.81 -5.59 -5.48
N THR A 94 11.45 -6.71 -5.17
CA THR A 94 12.87 -6.74 -4.77
C THR A 94 13.84 -6.52 -5.92
N SER A 95 13.33 -6.39 -7.15
CA SER A 95 14.14 -6.07 -8.32
C SER A 95 14.16 -4.58 -8.67
N MET A 96 13.22 -3.81 -8.11
CA MET A 96 13.34 -2.36 -8.05
C MET A 96 13.94 -1.98 -6.70
N PRO A 97 14.86 -1.00 -6.66
CA PRO A 97 15.23 -0.38 -5.40
C PRO A 97 13.97 0.09 -4.67
N ILE A 98 13.85 -0.21 -3.37
CA ILE A 98 12.65 0.13 -2.57
C ILE A 98 12.36 1.64 -2.54
N LYS A 99 13.40 2.46 -2.78
CA LYS A 99 13.28 3.90 -3.00
C LYS A 99 12.30 4.23 -4.13
N ASP A 100 12.27 3.42 -5.18
CA ASP A 100 11.56 3.69 -6.43
C ASP A 100 10.11 3.15 -6.42
N THR A 101 9.61 2.61 -5.31
CA THR A 101 8.25 2.02 -5.23
C THR A 101 7.29 2.79 -4.34
N MET A 102 7.61 3.00 -3.06
CA MET A 102 6.79 3.79 -2.10
C MET A 102 7.59 4.28 -0.88
N SER A 103 8.93 4.35 -0.97
CA SER A 103 9.71 4.93 0.12
C SER A 103 9.45 6.42 0.19
N TYR A 104 9.00 6.90 1.35
CA TYR A 104 8.80 8.32 1.56
C TYR A 104 9.34 8.72 2.92
N SER A 105 10.41 9.51 2.93
CA SER A 105 11.09 10.02 4.11
C SER A 105 11.81 11.32 3.75
N LEU A 106 12.44 12.00 4.71
CA LEU A 106 13.30 13.14 4.38
C LEU A 106 14.48 12.75 3.46
N TRP A 107 14.87 11.46 3.40
CA TRP A 107 15.91 10.95 2.51
C TRP A 107 15.41 10.49 1.13
N THR A 108 14.11 10.27 0.96
CA THR A 108 13.51 9.70 -0.26
C THR A 108 12.20 10.41 -0.52
N ARG A 109 12.18 11.29 -1.51
CA ARG A 109 11.04 12.16 -1.85
C ARG A 109 10.61 12.02 -3.30
N ASP A 110 11.08 10.99 -3.99
CA ASP A 110 10.84 10.75 -5.42
C ASP A 110 9.33 10.74 -5.76
N ILE A 111 8.47 10.26 -4.85
CA ILE A 111 7.02 10.28 -5.04
C ILE A 111 6.38 11.70 -5.08
N GLU A 112 7.11 12.73 -4.63
CA GLU A 112 6.74 14.14 -4.85
C GLU A 112 7.06 14.59 -6.27
N GLU A 113 8.23 14.18 -6.79
CA GLU A 113 8.72 14.52 -8.13
C GLU A 113 7.96 13.77 -9.23
N ASP A 114 7.63 12.49 -8.99
CA ASP A 114 6.90 11.60 -9.90
C ASP A 114 5.37 11.86 -9.93
N GLU A 115 4.90 12.98 -9.38
CA GLU A 115 3.49 13.42 -9.34
C GLU A 115 2.51 12.47 -8.62
N ILE A 116 3.01 11.47 -7.89
CA ILE A 116 2.17 10.51 -7.15
C ILE A 116 1.39 11.22 -6.04
N ILE A 117 2.03 12.10 -5.26
CA ILE A 117 1.35 12.84 -4.19
C ILE A 117 0.23 13.75 -4.74
N PRO A 118 0.47 14.60 -5.75
CA PRO A 118 -0.59 15.37 -6.41
C PRO A 118 -1.76 14.51 -6.90
N LEU A 119 -1.48 13.40 -7.61
CA LEU A 119 -2.52 12.51 -8.12
C LEU A 119 -3.35 11.90 -6.98
N CYS A 120 -2.71 11.36 -5.96
CA CYS A 120 -3.41 10.78 -4.80
C CYS A 120 -4.28 11.81 -4.10
N ARG A 121 -3.83 13.08 -3.99
CA ARG A 121 -4.65 14.17 -3.43
C ARG A 121 -5.84 14.51 -4.31
N GLU A 122 -5.66 14.56 -5.63
CA GLU A 122 -6.73 14.82 -6.60
C GLU A 122 -7.85 13.78 -6.52
N ILE A 123 -7.48 12.50 -6.40
CA ILE A 123 -8.44 11.37 -6.42
C ILE A 123 -8.82 10.86 -5.03
N GLY A 124 -8.42 11.57 -3.96
CA GLY A 124 -8.84 11.26 -2.59
C GLY A 124 -8.27 9.94 -2.02
N ILE A 125 -7.00 9.62 -2.29
CA ILE A 125 -6.29 8.44 -1.76
C ILE A 125 -5.32 8.85 -0.65
N GLY A 126 -5.40 8.16 0.49
CA GLY A 126 -4.41 8.23 1.56
C GLY A 126 -3.11 7.49 1.19
N ILE A 127 -1.96 8.15 1.39
CA ILE A 127 -0.63 7.56 1.21
C ILE A 127 -0.10 7.08 2.56
N VAL A 128 0.37 5.83 2.62
CA VAL A 128 1.15 5.33 3.77
C VAL A 128 2.60 5.19 3.36
N ALA A 129 3.43 6.04 3.94
CA ALA A 129 4.86 6.08 3.70
C ALA A 129 5.54 4.80 4.20
N TYR A 130 6.33 4.15 3.33
CA TYR A 130 7.26 3.11 3.76
C TYR A 130 8.58 3.72 4.25
N GLY A 131 9.06 3.27 5.40
CA GLY A 131 10.32 3.72 5.99
C GLY A 131 10.36 5.22 6.32
N PRO A 132 9.31 5.81 6.96
CA PRO A 132 9.22 7.26 7.17
C PRO A 132 10.38 7.84 8.00
N LEU A 133 11.03 7.01 8.81
CA LEU A 133 12.22 7.36 9.59
C LEU A 133 13.55 7.13 8.85
N GLY A 134 13.53 6.91 7.53
CA GLY A 134 14.75 6.66 6.75
C GLY A 134 15.49 5.39 7.21
N HIS A 135 14.74 4.33 7.53
CA HIS A 135 15.24 3.09 8.17
C HIS A 135 15.78 3.27 9.60
N GLY A 136 15.28 4.26 10.34
CA GLY A 136 15.65 4.50 11.74
C GLY A 136 16.63 5.66 11.92
N PHE A 137 17.20 6.18 10.82
CA PHE A 137 18.10 7.32 10.81
C PHE A 137 17.50 8.55 11.51
N PHE A 138 16.23 8.87 11.24
CA PHE A 138 15.54 10.02 11.86
C PHE A 138 14.99 9.72 13.26
N GLY A 139 15.24 8.53 13.81
CA GLY A 139 14.98 8.23 15.22
C GLY A 139 15.94 8.94 16.19
N GLY A 140 16.96 9.62 15.66
CA GLY A 140 17.97 10.33 16.43
C GLY A 140 19.14 9.44 16.87
N LYS A 141 20.19 10.10 17.39
CA LYS A 141 21.48 9.46 17.69
C LYS A 141 21.38 8.25 18.61
N ALA A 142 20.52 8.30 19.63
CA ALA A 142 20.31 7.20 20.56
C ALA A 142 19.74 5.93 19.88
N VAL A 143 18.89 6.08 18.86
CA VAL A 143 18.36 4.95 18.08
C VAL A 143 19.45 4.34 17.21
N MET A 144 20.29 5.18 16.59
CA MET A 144 21.41 4.73 15.75
C MET A 144 22.50 4.02 16.55
N GLU A 145 22.85 4.53 17.72
CA GLU A 145 23.85 3.93 18.62
C GLU A 145 23.37 2.65 19.30
N SER A 146 22.05 2.42 19.32
CA SER A 146 21.44 1.19 19.87
C SER A 146 21.44 0.01 18.89
N LEU A 147 21.90 0.21 17.65
CA LEU A 147 21.94 -0.85 16.64
C LEU A 147 22.92 -1.96 17.07
N HIS A 148 22.46 -3.21 17.02
CA HIS A 148 23.32 -4.35 17.26
C HIS A 148 24.43 -4.43 16.19
N ASN A 149 25.62 -4.87 16.58
CA ASN A 149 26.81 -4.91 15.69
C ASN A 149 26.61 -5.76 14.42
N GLU A 150 25.67 -6.70 14.44
CA GLU A 150 25.32 -7.55 13.29
C GLU A 150 24.14 -7.00 12.46
N SER A 151 23.68 -5.79 12.76
CA SER A 151 22.56 -5.18 12.04
C SER A 151 22.94 -4.85 10.61
N MET A 152 22.12 -5.32 9.66
CA MET A 152 22.22 -4.96 8.24
C MET A 152 22.04 -3.45 7.99
N LEU A 153 21.51 -2.70 8.95
CA LEU A 153 21.41 -1.24 8.87
C LEU A 153 22.76 -0.54 9.07
N ALA A 154 23.70 -1.15 9.82
CA ALA A 154 25.01 -0.57 10.09
C ALA A 154 25.87 -0.44 8.81
N ILE A 155 25.62 -1.30 7.81
CA ILE A 155 26.31 -1.27 6.51
C ILE A 155 25.57 -0.44 5.45
N HIS A 156 24.41 0.12 5.78
CA HIS A 156 23.61 0.87 4.82
C HIS A 156 24.25 2.26 4.58
N PRO A 157 24.36 2.77 3.34
CA PRO A 157 25.09 4.01 3.02
C PRO A 157 24.68 5.24 3.85
N ARG A 158 23.40 5.32 4.22
CA ARG A 158 22.85 6.38 5.08
C ARG A 158 23.43 6.40 6.50
N PHE A 159 24.05 5.32 6.97
CA PHE A 159 24.61 5.19 8.32
C PHE A 159 26.14 5.24 8.32
N MET A 160 26.75 5.78 7.26
CA MET A 160 28.22 5.81 7.08
C MET A 160 28.73 7.21 6.72
N GLY A 161 29.98 7.49 7.11
CA GLY A 161 30.74 8.68 6.67
C GLY A 161 30.12 10.00 7.13
N GLU A 162 30.07 10.97 6.21
CA GLU A 162 29.53 12.33 6.45
C GLU A 162 28.00 12.35 6.66
N ASN A 163 27.32 11.21 6.53
CA ASN A 163 25.88 11.12 6.78
C ASN A 163 25.53 11.01 8.28
N LEU A 164 26.50 10.82 9.20
CA LEU A 164 26.27 10.69 10.66
C LEU A 164 26.38 12.01 11.42
#